data_AF-A0A645FYA6-F1
#
_entry.id   AF-A0A645FYA6-F1
#
_cell.length_a   1.000
_cell.length_b   1.000
_cell.length_c   1.000
_cell.angle_alpha   90.00
_cell.angle_beta   90.00
_cell.angle_gamma   90.00
#
_symmetry.space_group_name_H-M   'P 1'
#
loop_
_entity.id
_entity.type
_entity.pdbx_description
1 polymer ?
#
loop_
_entity_poly.entity_id
_entity_poly.type
_entity_poly.pdbx_seq_one_letter_code
_entity_poly.pdbx_strand_id
1 'polypeptide(L)'
;MDKRAWLKYFAVVLIAFSIHSSAVIMIPVFFIVRRKAWSVTTFAVVFFSLLTALLFDAFLPQFLETIKETDYAIYEQRQWFTAGIEKGSSIVRVAVMAVPLVIAWLAKPSVAKLGKTGDILVNLAVVNIAFYIVSLYNWIFARFAIYTGIYFIVLLCWLVSNSFRQRDKKIVYLACILLFGAYFWAVRYSIAGYASEYIKGVF
;
A
#
# COMPACT_ATOMS: atom_id res chain seq x y z
N MET A 1 -12.21 24.34 -0.32
CA MET A 1 -11.01 23.52 -0.64
C MET A 1 -10.28 24.27 -1.74
N ASP A 2 -9.05 24.70 -1.49
CA ASP A 2 -8.32 25.62 -2.36
C ASP A 2 -8.08 25.02 -3.76
N LYS A 3 -8.49 25.74 -4.82
CA LYS A 3 -8.31 25.33 -6.23
C LYS A 3 -6.83 25.12 -6.58
N ARG A 4 -5.91 25.72 -5.81
CA ARG A 4 -4.45 25.64 -6.02
C ARG A 4 -3.73 24.71 -5.05
N ALA A 5 -4.45 23.95 -4.21
CA ALA A 5 -3.82 22.99 -3.29
C ALA A 5 -2.94 21.95 -3.99
N TRP A 6 -3.23 21.64 -5.26
CA TRP A 6 -2.43 20.72 -6.06
C TRP A 6 -1.04 21.28 -6.39
N LEU A 7 -0.89 22.60 -6.57
CA LEU A 7 0.42 23.22 -6.85
C LEU A 7 1.37 23.07 -5.66
N LYS A 8 0.86 23.37 -4.45
CA LYS A 8 1.63 23.20 -3.21
C LYS A 8 2.01 21.73 -2.99
N TYR A 9 1.07 20.83 -3.25
CA TYR A 9 1.33 19.39 -3.17
C TYR A 9 2.39 18.93 -4.17
N PHE A 10 2.30 19.37 -5.43
CA PHE A 10 3.26 19.04 -6.47
C PHE A 10 4.67 19.54 -6.12
N ALA A 11 4.79 20.77 -5.62
CA ALA A 11 6.08 21.30 -5.17
C ALA A 11 6.72 20.39 -4.11
N VAL A 12 5.94 19.93 -3.12
CA VAL A 12 6.43 18.99 -2.09
C VAL A 12 6.83 17.65 -2.70
N VAL A 13 6.03 17.11 -3.63
CA VAL A 13 6.36 15.84 -4.30
C VAL A 13 7.62 15.96 -5.16
N LEU A 14 7.85 17.08 -5.83
CA LEU A 14 9.06 17.31 -6.62
C LEU A 14 10.32 17.43 -5.74
N ILE A 15 10.20 18.04 -4.56
CA ILE A 15 11.28 18.04 -3.56
C ILE A 15 11.54 16.62 -3.05
N ALA A 16 10.50 15.82 -2.81
CA ALA A 16 10.68 14.43 -2.42
C ALA A 16 11.29 13.59 -3.56
N PHE A 17 10.94 13.87 -4.81
CA PHE A 17 11.45 13.21 -6.00
C PHE A 17 12.98 13.38 -6.15
N SER A 18 13.52 14.55 -5.81
CA SER A 18 14.98 14.78 -5.85
C SER A 18 15.75 13.95 -4.82
N ILE A 19 15.08 13.42 -3.79
CA ILE A 19 15.66 12.53 -2.79
C ILE A 19 15.40 11.06 -3.14
N HIS A 20 14.20 10.76 -3.65
CA HIS A 20 13.78 9.42 -3.98
C HIS A 20 12.82 9.41 -5.17
N SER A 21 13.29 8.89 -6.31
CA SER A 21 12.60 8.98 -7.60
C SER A 21 11.21 8.33 -7.61
N SER A 22 10.93 7.32 -6.80
CA SER A 22 9.59 6.72 -6.77
C SER A 22 8.52 7.61 -6.10
N ALA A 23 8.90 8.71 -5.44
CA ALA A 23 7.95 9.67 -4.87
C ALA A 23 7.00 10.26 -5.93
N VAL A 24 7.39 10.27 -7.21
CA VAL A 24 6.56 10.75 -8.33
C VAL A 24 5.21 10.03 -8.42
N ILE A 25 5.11 8.79 -7.92
CA ILE A 25 3.86 8.01 -7.89
C ILE A 25 2.74 8.72 -7.10
N MET A 26 3.11 9.62 -6.18
CA MET A 26 2.16 10.34 -5.35
C MET A 26 1.37 11.40 -6.14
N ILE A 27 1.86 11.81 -7.32
CA ILE A 27 1.16 12.74 -8.21
C ILE A 27 -0.19 12.17 -8.69
N PRO A 28 -0.26 11.01 -9.37
CA PRO A 28 -1.55 10.43 -9.76
C PRO A 28 -2.39 10.04 -8.55
N VAL A 29 -1.77 9.54 -7.47
CA VAL A 29 -2.48 9.18 -6.22
C VAL A 29 -3.27 10.35 -5.67
N PHE A 30 -2.72 11.57 -5.69
CA PHE A 30 -3.40 12.78 -5.21
C PHE A 30 -4.78 12.99 -5.86
N PHE A 31 -4.91 12.75 -7.16
CA PHE A 31 -6.19 12.94 -7.86
C PHE A 31 -7.16 11.80 -7.58
N ILE A 32 -6.64 10.57 -7.51
CA ILE A 32 -7.44 9.36 -7.22
C ILE A 32 -8.08 9.46 -5.84
N VAL A 33 -7.30 9.80 -4.80
CA VAL A 33 -7.77 9.73 -3.42
C VAL A 33 -8.81 10.80 -3.05
N ARG A 34 -8.88 11.87 -3.85
CA ARG A 34 -9.84 12.98 -3.64
C ARG A 34 -11.23 12.73 -4.22
N ARG A 35 -11.44 11.57 -4.87
CA ARG A 35 -12.77 11.16 -5.34
C ARG A 35 -13.60 10.67 -4.15
N LYS A 36 -14.92 10.60 -4.32
CA LYS A 36 -15.80 10.03 -3.28
C LYS A 36 -15.41 8.57 -3.03
N ALA A 37 -15.26 8.14 -1.78
CA ALA A 37 -15.00 6.75 -1.48
C ALA A 37 -16.17 5.87 -1.94
N TRP A 38 -15.86 4.63 -2.30
CA TRP A 38 -16.85 3.66 -2.80
C TRP A 38 -17.52 4.10 -4.11
N SER A 39 -16.86 4.98 -4.87
CA SER A 39 -17.28 5.37 -6.21
C SER A 39 -16.69 4.43 -7.25
N VAL A 40 -17.09 4.62 -8.52
CA VAL A 40 -16.50 3.91 -9.66
C VAL A 40 -14.97 3.99 -9.66
N THR A 41 -14.38 5.12 -9.25
CA THR A 41 -12.92 5.24 -9.17
C THR A 41 -12.32 4.26 -8.15
N THR A 42 -12.96 4.08 -6.98
CA THR A 42 -12.50 3.13 -5.96
C THR A 42 -12.47 1.71 -6.49
N PHE A 43 -13.55 1.28 -7.14
CA PHE A 43 -13.63 -0.07 -7.73
C PHE A 43 -12.71 -0.23 -8.94
N ALA A 44 -12.55 0.81 -9.75
CA ALA A 44 -11.61 0.80 -10.86
C ALA A 44 -10.17 0.61 -10.38
N VAL A 45 -9.74 1.27 -9.31
CA VAL A 45 -8.38 1.10 -8.74
C VAL A 45 -8.15 -0.36 -8.34
N VAL A 46 -9.10 -0.98 -7.64
CA VAL A 46 -8.98 -2.40 -7.25
C VAL A 46 -8.99 -3.30 -8.48
N PHE A 47 -9.92 -3.08 -9.41
CA PHE A 47 -10.02 -3.86 -10.65
C PHE A 47 -8.75 -3.79 -11.49
N PHE A 48 -8.22 -2.59 -11.74
CA PHE A 48 -6.97 -2.42 -12.49
C PHE A 48 -5.78 -3.00 -11.74
N SER A 49 -5.75 -2.98 -10.39
CA SER A 49 -4.69 -3.63 -9.63
C SER A 49 -4.69 -5.16 -9.81
N LEU A 50 -5.88 -5.78 -9.81
CA LEU A 50 -6.03 -7.21 -10.09
C LEU A 50 -5.64 -7.53 -11.53
N LEU A 51 -6.10 -6.72 -12.48
CA LEU A 51 -5.78 -6.88 -13.90
C LEU A 51 -4.27 -6.76 -14.15
N THR A 52 -3.63 -5.77 -13.52
CA THR A 52 -2.18 -5.56 -13.56
C THR A 52 -1.43 -6.77 -13.00
N ALA A 53 -1.88 -7.32 -11.87
CA ALA A 53 -1.25 -8.50 -11.27
C ALA A 53 -1.39 -9.76 -12.14
N LEU A 54 -2.53 -9.94 -12.81
CA LEU A 54 -2.83 -11.11 -13.66
C LEU A 54 -2.19 -11.02 -15.05
N LEU A 55 -2.11 -9.82 -15.62
CA LEU A 55 -1.62 -9.60 -16.98
C LEU A 55 -0.20 -9.02 -17.00
N PHE A 56 0.52 -9.05 -15.87
CA PHE A 56 1.84 -8.40 -15.75
C PHE A 56 2.82 -8.87 -16.82
N ASP A 57 2.86 -10.17 -17.10
CA ASP A 57 3.73 -10.75 -18.12
C ASP A 57 3.51 -10.15 -19.52
N ALA A 58 2.28 -9.75 -19.84
CA ALA A 58 1.92 -9.22 -21.16
C ALA A 58 2.52 -7.82 -21.43
N PHE A 59 2.78 -7.03 -20.39
CA PHE A 59 3.35 -5.68 -20.52
C PHE A 59 4.72 -5.53 -19.82
N LEU A 60 5.26 -6.62 -19.29
CA LEU A 60 6.58 -6.66 -18.67
C LEU A 60 7.69 -6.08 -19.59
N PRO A 61 7.75 -6.36 -20.91
CA PRO A 61 8.78 -5.79 -21.78
C PRO A 61 8.76 -4.25 -21.81
N GLN A 62 7.57 -3.65 -21.97
CA GLN A 62 7.40 -2.20 -21.99
C GLN A 62 7.70 -1.58 -20.62
N PHE A 63 7.34 -2.28 -19.55
CA PHE A 63 7.69 -1.87 -18.19
C PHE A 63 9.21 -1.84 -17.99
N LEU A 64 9.93 -2.89 -18.41
CA LEU A 64 11.38 -2.98 -18.34
C LEU A 64 12.07 -1.91 -19.17
N GLU A 65 11.59 -1.66 -20.39
CA GLU A 65 12.06 -0.57 -21.25
C GLU A 65 11.92 0.79 -20.58
N THR A 66 10.77 1.05 -19.94
CA THR A 66 10.51 2.32 -19.23
C THR A 66 11.46 2.54 -18.06
N ILE A 67 11.82 1.48 -17.32
CA ILE A 67 12.70 1.61 -16.15
C ILE A 67 14.20 1.53 -16.50
N LYS A 68 14.55 1.13 -17.73
CA LYS A 68 15.93 0.88 -18.17
C LYS A 68 16.83 2.12 -18.10
N GLU A 69 16.27 3.30 -18.33
CA GLU A 69 17.00 4.58 -18.27
C GLU A 69 16.87 5.29 -16.91
N THR A 70 16.43 4.57 -15.88
CA THR A 70 16.19 5.14 -14.54
C THR A 70 17.07 4.47 -13.49
N ASP A 71 17.01 4.96 -12.23
CA ASP A 71 17.66 4.31 -11.08
C ASP A 71 17.20 2.85 -10.85
N TYR A 72 16.11 2.43 -11.50
CA TYR A 72 15.53 1.09 -11.40
C TYR A 72 16.05 0.11 -12.46
N ALA A 73 16.96 0.55 -13.34
CA ALA A 73 17.58 -0.29 -14.38
C ALA A 73 18.22 -1.57 -13.82
N ILE A 74 18.69 -1.53 -12.57
CA ILE A 74 19.26 -2.68 -11.88
C ILE A 74 18.32 -3.89 -11.81
N TYR A 75 16.99 -3.68 -11.78
CA TYR A 75 16.03 -4.77 -11.75
C TYR A 75 15.91 -5.47 -13.11
N GLU A 76 16.07 -4.72 -14.20
CA GLU A 76 16.13 -5.27 -15.55
C GLU A 76 17.45 -6.02 -15.77
N GLN A 77 18.58 -5.36 -15.46
CA GLN A 77 19.93 -5.91 -15.66
C GLN A 77 20.16 -7.20 -14.87
N ARG A 78 19.56 -7.33 -13.68
CA ARG A 78 19.63 -8.54 -12.85
C ARG A 78 18.53 -9.56 -13.15
N GLN A 79 17.73 -9.35 -14.19
CA GLN A 79 16.64 -10.24 -14.58
C GLN A 79 15.66 -10.51 -13.43
N TRP A 80 15.40 -9.50 -12.59
CA TRP A 80 14.62 -9.62 -11.35
C TRP A 80 13.21 -10.19 -11.59
N PHE A 81 12.62 -9.84 -12.73
CA PHE A 81 11.26 -10.24 -13.10
C PHE A 81 11.22 -11.49 -13.99
N THR A 82 12.35 -11.92 -14.55
CA THR A 82 12.41 -13.00 -15.57
C THR A 82 13.19 -14.23 -15.10
N ALA A 83 14.11 -14.10 -14.14
CA ALA A 83 14.93 -15.20 -13.64
C ALA A 83 14.18 -16.19 -12.74
N GLY A 84 12.96 -15.87 -12.30
CA GLY A 84 12.14 -16.75 -11.45
C GLY A 84 12.63 -16.91 -9.99
N ILE A 85 13.68 -16.17 -9.60
CA ILE A 85 14.26 -16.19 -8.25
C ILE A 85 13.36 -15.41 -7.28
N GLU A 86 12.85 -14.27 -7.74
CA GLU A 86 12.08 -13.33 -6.94
C GLU A 86 10.59 -13.64 -7.04
N LYS A 87 9.95 -13.80 -5.88
CA LYS A 87 8.56 -14.26 -5.80
C LYS A 87 7.59 -13.15 -5.44
N GLY A 88 6.31 -13.43 -5.68
CA GLY A 88 5.20 -12.64 -5.17
C GLY A 88 5.19 -12.49 -3.65
N SER A 89 4.59 -11.41 -3.19
CA SER A 89 4.25 -11.20 -1.78
C SER A 89 3.19 -12.21 -1.31
N SER A 90 3.17 -12.45 0.00
CA SER A 90 2.16 -13.32 0.63
C SER A 90 0.73 -12.81 0.44
N ILE A 91 -0.19 -13.70 0.04
CA ILE A 91 -1.63 -13.41 -0.02
C ILE A 91 -2.22 -13.06 1.36
N VAL A 92 -1.64 -13.59 2.44
CA VAL A 92 -2.03 -13.26 3.81
C VAL A 92 -1.79 -11.77 4.08
N ARG A 93 -0.72 -11.18 3.53
CA ARG A 93 -0.47 -9.74 3.62
C ARG A 93 -1.62 -8.94 3.00
N VAL A 94 -2.07 -9.32 1.81
CA VAL A 94 -3.18 -8.64 1.13
C VAL A 94 -4.47 -8.74 1.95
N ALA A 95 -4.77 -9.93 2.50
CA ALA A 95 -5.95 -10.14 3.33
C ALA A 95 -5.91 -9.31 4.62
N VAL A 96 -4.77 -9.25 5.32
CA VAL A 96 -4.60 -8.42 6.52
C VAL A 96 -4.74 -6.93 6.20
N MET A 97 -4.16 -6.48 5.09
CA MET A 97 -4.27 -5.10 4.64
C MET A 97 -5.68 -4.77 4.13
N ALA A 98 -6.52 -5.75 3.81
CA ALA A 98 -7.92 -5.51 3.49
C ALA A 98 -8.80 -5.24 4.73
N VAL A 99 -8.36 -5.64 5.93
CA VAL A 99 -9.21 -5.61 7.15
C VAL A 99 -9.79 -4.22 7.45
N PRO A 100 -8.99 -3.12 7.54
CA PRO A 100 -9.54 -1.78 7.75
C PRO A 100 -10.50 -1.33 6.66
N LEU A 101 -10.28 -1.75 5.40
CA LEU A 101 -11.18 -1.40 4.31
C LEU A 101 -12.53 -2.11 4.46
N VAL A 102 -12.53 -3.39 4.85
CA VAL A 102 -13.76 -4.14 5.15
C VAL A 102 -14.51 -3.50 6.32
N ILE A 103 -13.81 -3.14 7.40
CA ILE A 103 -14.41 -2.45 8.54
C ILE A 103 -14.97 -1.08 8.11
N ALA A 104 -14.25 -0.32 7.28
CA ALA A 104 -14.72 0.95 6.74
C ALA A 104 -15.98 0.78 5.87
N TRP A 105 -16.09 -0.31 5.11
CA TRP A 105 -17.28 -0.63 4.33
C TRP A 105 -18.49 -0.90 5.21
N LEU A 106 -18.33 -1.72 6.26
CA LEU A 106 -19.38 -2.04 7.22
C LEU A 106 -19.79 -0.80 8.03
N ALA A 107 -18.82 0.05 8.37
CA ALA A 107 -19.00 1.28 9.13
C ALA A 107 -19.16 2.53 8.25
N LYS A 108 -19.64 2.39 7.01
CA LYS A 108 -19.83 3.49 6.06
C LYS A 108 -20.54 4.72 6.65
N PRO A 109 -21.65 4.57 7.42
CA PRO A 109 -22.32 5.72 8.04
C PRO A 109 -21.44 6.46 9.06
N SER A 110 -20.57 5.75 9.77
CA SER A 110 -19.62 6.37 10.70
C SER A 110 -18.55 7.13 9.93
N VAL A 111 -17.91 6.50 8.94
CA VAL A 111 -16.84 7.13 8.13
C VAL A 111 -17.37 8.37 7.39
N ALA A 112 -18.63 8.35 6.93
CA ALA A 112 -19.26 9.48 6.27
C ALA A 112 -19.28 10.77 7.13
N LYS A 113 -19.24 10.65 8.47
CA LYS A 113 -19.16 11.79 9.39
C LYS A 113 -17.85 12.59 9.25
N LEU A 114 -16.79 11.98 8.72
CA LEU A 114 -15.52 12.64 8.42
C LEU A 114 -15.56 13.46 7.11
N GLY A 115 -16.66 13.37 6.35
CA GLY A 115 -16.79 14.00 5.04
C GLY A 115 -15.63 13.63 4.11
N LYS A 116 -15.05 14.66 3.47
CA LYS A 116 -13.97 14.48 2.48
C LYS A 116 -12.70 13.85 3.06
N THR A 117 -12.42 14.05 4.34
CA THR A 117 -11.27 13.41 4.99
C THR A 117 -11.48 11.91 5.08
N GLY A 118 -12.71 11.47 5.39
CA GLY A 118 -13.08 10.06 5.36
C GLY A 118 -12.91 9.45 3.97
N ASP A 119 -13.37 10.17 2.93
CA ASP A 119 -13.18 9.73 1.54
C ASP A 119 -11.70 9.54 1.20
N ILE A 120 -10.85 10.51 1.57
CA ILE A 120 -9.40 10.46 1.31
C ILE A 120 -8.74 9.30 2.06
N LEU A 121 -9.04 9.10 3.34
CA LEU A 121 -8.46 8.01 4.14
C LEU A 121 -8.85 6.63 3.58
N VAL A 122 -10.12 6.45 3.20
CA VAL A 122 -10.59 5.20 2.59
C VAL A 122 -9.91 4.97 1.25
N ASN A 123 -9.83 5.98 0.38
CA ASN A 123 -9.17 5.81 -0.91
C ASN A 123 -7.66 5.58 -0.79
N LEU A 124 -6.99 6.18 0.21
CA LEU A 124 -5.58 5.88 0.49
C LEU A 124 -5.40 4.41 0.93
N ALA A 125 -6.31 3.88 1.75
CA ALA A 125 -6.32 2.45 2.11
C ALA A 125 -6.62 1.56 0.90
N VAL A 126 -7.48 1.99 -0.03
CA VAL A 126 -7.74 1.29 -1.30
C VAL A 126 -6.48 1.24 -2.16
N VAL A 127 -5.79 2.38 -2.32
CA VAL A 127 -4.51 2.46 -3.06
C VAL A 127 -3.44 1.58 -2.38
N ASN A 128 -3.41 1.55 -1.05
CA ASN A 128 -2.52 0.66 -0.29
C ASN A 128 -2.74 -0.82 -0.66
N ILE A 129 -4.00 -1.27 -0.60
CA ILE A 129 -4.36 -2.64 -0.96
C ILE A 129 -4.08 -2.90 -2.44
N ALA A 130 -4.34 -1.94 -3.34
CA ALA A 130 -4.04 -2.07 -4.76
C ALA A 130 -2.55 -2.37 -5.01
N PHE A 131 -1.63 -1.66 -4.36
CA PHE A 131 -0.20 -1.98 -4.45
C PHE A 131 0.12 -3.36 -3.87
N TYR A 132 -0.51 -3.76 -2.77
CA TYR A 132 -0.32 -5.10 -2.23
C TYR A 132 -0.87 -6.21 -3.14
N ILE A 133 -1.97 -5.97 -3.86
CA ILE A 133 -2.49 -6.89 -4.89
C ILE A 133 -1.48 -7.03 -6.01
N VAL A 134 -0.95 -5.92 -6.56
CA VAL A 134 0.09 -5.98 -7.59
C VAL A 134 1.35 -6.69 -7.06
N SER A 135 1.65 -6.54 -5.77
CA SER A 135 2.78 -7.23 -5.15
C SER A 135 2.65 -8.75 -5.08
N LEU A 136 1.46 -9.31 -5.33
CA LEU A 136 1.29 -10.76 -5.49
C LEU A 136 2.06 -11.31 -6.70
N TYR A 137 2.30 -10.47 -7.72
CA TYR A 137 3.16 -10.83 -8.84
C TYR A 137 4.64 -10.81 -8.41
N ASN A 138 5.10 -9.67 -7.86
CA ASN A 138 6.46 -9.54 -7.32
C ASN A 138 6.47 -8.69 -6.05
N TRP A 139 7.14 -9.15 -4.99
CA TRP A 139 7.14 -8.48 -3.69
C TRP A 139 7.67 -7.04 -3.73
N ILE A 140 8.45 -6.66 -4.75
CA ILE A 140 9.00 -5.31 -4.87
C ILE A 140 7.92 -4.23 -4.86
N PHE A 141 6.73 -4.53 -5.41
CA PHE A 141 5.62 -3.57 -5.47
C PHE A 141 5.05 -3.23 -4.09
N ALA A 142 5.27 -4.07 -3.06
CA ALA A 142 4.88 -3.75 -1.70
C ALA A 142 5.60 -2.52 -1.14
N ARG A 143 6.72 -2.08 -1.74
CA ARG A 143 7.41 -0.84 -1.36
C ARG A 143 6.57 0.41 -1.66
N PHE A 144 5.76 0.38 -2.72
CA PHE A 144 4.85 1.50 -3.02
C PHE A 144 3.70 1.60 -2.02
N ALA A 145 3.28 0.47 -1.43
CA ALA A 145 2.25 0.49 -0.40
C ALA A 145 2.68 1.28 0.85
N ILE A 146 3.98 1.39 1.13
CA ILE A 146 4.51 2.12 2.30
C ILE A 146 4.07 3.60 2.27
N TYR A 147 4.01 4.23 1.09
CA TYR A 147 3.58 5.63 0.93
C TYR A 147 2.17 5.90 1.48
N THR A 148 1.29 4.92 1.40
CA THR A 148 -0.10 5.02 1.87
C THR A 148 -0.33 4.27 3.20
N GLY A 149 0.66 3.50 3.67
CA GLY A 149 0.56 2.66 4.86
C GLY A 149 0.32 3.44 6.16
N ILE A 150 0.86 4.65 6.29
CA ILE A 150 0.59 5.47 7.48
C ILE A 150 -0.88 5.89 7.56
N TYR A 151 -1.49 6.23 6.43
CA TYR A 151 -2.91 6.62 6.37
C TYR A 151 -3.84 5.43 6.59
N PHE A 152 -3.41 4.24 6.17
CA PHE A 152 -4.06 2.99 6.52
C PHE A 152 -4.12 2.76 8.03
N ILE A 153 -3.00 2.98 8.74
CA ILE A 153 -2.96 2.88 10.21
C ILE A 153 -3.89 3.92 10.84
N VAL A 154 -3.83 5.18 10.38
CA VAL A 154 -4.72 6.26 10.86
C VAL A 154 -6.19 5.88 10.68
N LEU A 155 -6.57 5.34 9.51
CA LEU A 155 -7.93 4.88 9.25
C LEU A 155 -8.33 3.75 10.23
N LEU A 156 -7.47 2.74 10.41
CA LEU A 156 -7.73 1.64 11.34
C LEU A 156 -7.94 2.15 12.77
N CYS A 157 -7.04 2.99 13.29
CA CYS A 157 -7.17 3.58 14.61
C CYS A 157 -8.50 4.33 14.76
N TRP A 158 -8.86 5.14 13.76
CA TRP A 158 -10.12 5.88 13.79
C TRP A 158 -11.34 4.95 13.78
N LEU A 159 -11.33 3.90 12.97
CA LEU A 159 -12.43 2.92 12.89
C LEU A 159 -12.61 2.18 14.22
N VAL A 160 -11.54 1.71 14.85
CA VAL A 160 -11.62 1.01 16.14
C VAL A 160 -12.22 1.94 17.21
N SER A 161 -11.82 3.22 17.22
CA SER A 161 -12.33 4.19 18.19
C SER A 161 -13.76 4.66 17.95
N ASN A 162 -14.23 4.72 16.70
CA ASN A 162 -15.48 5.42 16.35
C ASN A 162 -16.57 4.56 15.72
N SER A 163 -16.24 3.37 15.19
CA SER A 163 -17.19 2.54 14.44
C SER A 163 -17.85 1.45 15.28
N PHE A 164 -17.30 1.11 16.45
CA PHE A 164 -17.79 0.03 17.30
C PHE A 164 -18.53 0.56 18.54
N ARG A 165 -19.47 -0.24 19.07
CA ARG A 165 -20.16 0.06 20.34
C ARG A 165 -19.13 0.07 21.48
N GLN A 166 -19.34 0.92 22.49
CA GLN A 166 -18.37 1.09 23.59
C GLN A 166 -17.97 -0.23 24.27
N ARG A 167 -18.92 -1.14 24.44
CA ARG A 167 -18.70 -2.49 25.01
C ARG A 167 -17.75 -3.36 24.16
N ASP A 168 -17.77 -3.19 22.83
CA ASP A 168 -17.06 -4.04 21.88
C ASP A 168 -15.68 -3.47 21.52
N LYS A 169 -15.46 -2.15 21.73
CA LYS A 169 -14.20 -1.46 21.39
C LYS A 169 -12.96 -2.09 22.02
N LYS A 170 -13.04 -2.48 23.30
CA LYS A 170 -11.89 -3.10 24.00
C LYS A 170 -11.50 -4.44 23.37
N ILE A 171 -12.51 -5.24 22.98
CA ILE A 171 -12.30 -6.55 22.35
C ILE A 171 -11.68 -6.36 20.97
N VAL A 172 -12.22 -5.44 20.16
CA VAL A 172 -11.69 -5.16 18.81
C VAL A 172 -10.27 -4.60 18.88
N TYR A 173 -10.00 -3.68 19.80
CA TYR A 173 -8.66 -3.13 20.00
C TYR A 173 -7.64 -4.22 20.37
N LEU A 174 -7.98 -5.10 21.32
CA LEU A 174 -7.12 -6.22 21.69
C LEU A 174 -6.94 -7.20 20.53
N ALA A 175 -8.00 -7.50 19.78
CA ALA A 175 -7.92 -8.33 18.58
C ALA A 175 -7.00 -7.73 17.51
N CYS A 176 -7.07 -6.42 17.27
CA CYS A 176 -6.14 -5.74 16.36
C CYS A 176 -4.68 -5.92 16.82
N ILE A 177 -4.37 -5.71 18.11
CA ILE A 177 -3.02 -5.91 18.64
C ILE A 177 -2.56 -7.36 18.43
N LEU A 178 -3.37 -8.34 18.81
CA LEU A 178 -3.02 -9.75 18.73
C LEU A 178 -2.84 -10.22 17.28
N LEU A 179 -3.76 -9.85 16.38
CA LEU A 179 -3.73 -10.28 14.99
C LEU A 179 -2.62 -9.60 14.19
N PHE A 180 -2.44 -8.28 14.34
CA PHE A 180 -1.32 -7.59 13.70
C PHE A 180 0.02 -8.04 14.30
N GLY A 181 0.09 -8.22 15.62
CA GLY A 181 1.26 -8.76 16.30
C GLY A 181 1.64 -10.15 15.77
N ALA A 182 0.67 -11.07 15.70
CA ALA A 182 0.88 -12.41 15.14
C ALA A 182 1.28 -12.36 13.66
N TYR A 183 0.69 -11.46 12.87
CA TYR A 183 1.05 -11.27 11.47
C TYR A 183 2.50 -10.82 11.31
N PHE A 184 2.91 -9.74 12.00
CA PHE A 184 4.28 -9.25 11.93
C PHE A 184 5.29 -10.25 12.50
N TRP A 185 4.92 -10.97 13.56
CA TRP A 185 5.70 -12.08 14.07
C TRP A 185 5.90 -13.16 13.02
N ALA A 186 4.85 -13.61 12.34
CA ALA A 186 4.95 -14.63 11.29
C ALA A 186 5.82 -14.18 10.10
N VAL A 187 5.72 -12.91 9.70
CA VAL A 187 6.48 -12.35 8.58
C VAL A 187 7.94 -12.05 8.94
N ARG A 188 8.31 -11.99 10.23
CA ARG A 188 9.69 -11.70 10.65
C ARG A 188 10.75 -12.61 10.03
N TYR A 189 10.38 -13.87 9.75
CA TYR A 189 11.29 -14.88 9.22
C TYR A 189 11.62 -14.71 7.74
N SER A 190 10.95 -13.81 7.01
CA SER A 190 11.38 -13.45 5.65
C SER A 190 12.71 -12.68 5.61
N ILE A 191 13.28 -12.34 6.78
CA ILE A 191 14.56 -11.63 6.97
C ILE A 191 15.66 -12.59 7.50
N ALA A 192 15.34 -13.88 7.71
CA ALA A 192 16.31 -14.88 8.15
C ALA A 192 17.33 -15.18 7.03
N GLY A 193 18.35 -14.31 6.92
CA GLY A 193 19.36 -14.33 5.87
C GLY A 193 20.21 -13.07 5.84
N TYR A 194 19.72 -11.95 6.39
CA TYR A 194 20.51 -10.74 6.57
C TYR A 194 21.26 -10.76 7.92
N ALA A 195 22.27 -11.62 8.01
CA ALA A 195 23.32 -11.47 9.01
C ALA A 195 24.47 -10.72 8.34
N SER A 196 24.91 -9.60 8.94
CA SER A 196 26.15 -8.94 8.53
C SER A 196 27.27 -9.98 8.52
N GLU A 197 28.02 -10.10 7.42
CA GLU A 197 29.14 -11.03 7.33
C GLU A 197 30.20 -10.74 8.42
N TYR A 198 30.27 -9.50 8.90
CA TYR A 198 31.12 -9.08 10.00
C TYR A 198 30.74 -9.66 11.37
N ILE A 199 29.52 -10.18 11.53
CA ILE A 199 28.99 -10.66 12.82
C ILE A 199 28.93 -12.20 12.87
N LYS A 200 29.21 -12.90 11.76
CA LYS A 200 29.09 -14.36 11.64
C LYS A 200 30.12 -15.18 12.47
N GLY A 201 30.92 -14.56 13.34
CA GLY A 201 31.93 -15.23 14.16
C GLY A 201 32.15 -14.68 15.57
N VAL A 202 31.22 -13.89 16.10
CA VAL A 202 31.36 -13.24 17.43
C VAL A 202 30.46 -13.88 18.51
N PHE A 203 29.61 -14.85 18.15
CA PHE A 203 28.82 -15.64 19.09
C PHE A 203 28.79 -17.11 18.68
#